data_AF-A0A967UHZ4-F1
#
_entry.id   AF-A0A967UHZ4-F1
#
_cell.length_a   1.000
_cell.length_b   1.000
_cell.length_c   1.000
_cell.angle_alpha   90.00
_cell.angle_beta   90.00
_cell.angle_gamma   90.00
#
_symmetry.space_group_name_H-M   'P 1'
#
loop_
_entity.id
_entity.type
_entity.pdbx_description
1 polymer ?
#
loop_
_entity_poly.entity_id
_entity_poly.type
_entity_poly.pdbx_seq_one_letter_code
_entity_poly.pdbx_strand_id
1 'polypeptide(L)'
;MPSPDSIAPLSLAAEEFIPHRAPMRLVDTLVEYRDQSGVIETSVSCDCPFLNESGTLEPVALAEMMAQAYAVIKGYGDSLIGEPAREGFL
;
A
#
# COMPACT_ATOMS: atom_id res chain seq x y z
N MET A 1 -11.69 31.59 0.86
CA MET A 1 -10.58 30.79 0.32
C MET A 1 -10.54 29.48 1.10
N PRO A 2 -10.54 28.30 0.47
CA PRO A 2 -10.43 27.05 1.20
C PRO A 2 -9.06 26.95 1.89
N SER A 3 -9.03 26.30 3.05
CA SER A 3 -7.84 26.04 3.87
C SER A 3 -6.81 25.18 3.11
N PRO A 4 -5.48 25.36 3.31
CA PRO A 4 -4.44 24.50 2.74
C PRO A 4 -4.56 23.01 3.13
N ASP A 5 -5.43 22.66 4.08
CA ASP A 5 -5.63 21.29 4.57
C ASP A 5 -6.71 20.49 3.84
N SER A 6 -7.38 21.05 2.84
CA SER A 6 -8.36 20.29 2.05
C SER A 6 -7.69 19.49 0.94
N ILE A 7 -7.02 18.40 1.31
CA ILE A 7 -6.69 17.30 0.41
C ILE A 7 -8.00 16.54 0.18
N ALA A 8 -8.44 16.38 -1.06
CA ALA A 8 -9.53 15.45 -1.34
C ALA A 8 -9.13 14.06 -0.83
N PRO A 9 -10.04 13.29 -0.18
CA PRO A 9 -9.69 11.97 0.33
C PRO A 9 -9.25 11.08 -0.84
N LEU A 10 -8.03 10.57 -0.75
CA LEU A 10 -7.50 9.59 -1.68
C LEU A 10 -8.05 8.21 -1.28
N SER A 11 -8.49 7.42 -2.26
CA SER A 11 -8.90 6.04 -2.04
C SER A 11 -8.59 5.27 -3.31
N LEU A 12 -7.34 4.83 -3.41
CA LEU A 12 -6.83 4.12 -4.58
C LEU A 12 -6.42 2.71 -4.18
N ALA A 13 -6.78 1.73 -5.00
CA ALA A 13 -6.51 0.34 -4.69
C ALA A 13 -5.03 0.03 -4.94
N ALA A 14 -4.37 -0.60 -3.96
CA ALA A 14 -2.96 -0.95 -4.05
C ALA A 14 -2.64 -1.78 -5.31
N GLU A 15 -3.59 -2.60 -5.76
CA GLU A 15 -3.44 -3.50 -6.91
C GLU A 15 -3.20 -2.82 -8.25
N GLU A 16 -3.54 -1.53 -8.35
CA GLU A 16 -3.26 -0.69 -9.50
C GLU A 16 -1.77 -0.36 -9.64
N PHE A 17 -1.01 -0.41 -8.54
CA PHE A 17 0.36 0.11 -8.46
C PHE A 17 1.42 -0.95 -8.25
N ILE A 18 1.04 -2.16 -7.79
CA ILE A 18 1.98 -3.24 -7.51
C ILE A 18 1.57 -4.57 -8.16
N PRO A 19 2.53 -5.46 -8.48
CA PRO A 19 2.22 -6.75 -9.11
C PRO A 19 1.62 -7.77 -8.13
N HIS A 20 1.77 -7.57 -6.82
CA HIS A 20 1.26 -8.47 -5.79
C HIS A 20 -0.25 -8.71 -5.92
N ARG A 21 -0.66 -9.96 -5.68
CA ARG A 21 -2.06 -10.40 -5.71
C ARG A 21 -2.38 -11.17 -4.44
N ALA A 22 -3.66 -11.23 -4.07
CA ALA A 22 -4.11 -12.06 -2.97
C ALA A 22 -3.64 -13.53 -3.16
N PRO A 23 -3.23 -14.23 -2.09
CA PRO A 23 -3.20 -13.80 -0.69
C PRO A 23 -1.91 -13.08 -0.27
N MET A 24 -0.97 -12.84 -1.20
CA MET A 24 0.34 -12.25 -0.91
C MET A 24 0.38 -10.73 -1.04
N ARG A 25 -0.73 -10.09 -1.45
CA ARG A 25 -0.91 -8.65 -1.33
C ARG A 25 -1.41 -8.35 0.08
N LEU A 26 -0.58 -7.70 0.89
CA LEU A 26 -0.84 -7.44 2.32
C LEU A 26 -1.30 -6.00 2.59
N VAL A 27 -1.41 -5.17 1.55
CA VAL A 27 -1.85 -3.77 1.62
C VAL A 27 -3.04 -3.53 0.70
N ASP A 28 -3.98 -2.68 1.13
CA ASP A 28 -5.25 -2.51 0.43
C ASP A 28 -5.37 -1.16 -0.26
N THR A 29 -5.22 -0.06 0.48
CA THR A 29 -5.64 1.27 0.01
C THR A 29 -4.61 2.35 0.31
N LEU A 30 -4.27 3.15 -0.70
CA LEU A 30 -3.55 4.41 -0.53
C LEU A 30 -4.55 5.52 -0.15
N VAL A 31 -4.45 6.01 1.08
CA VAL A 31 -5.40 6.98 1.67
C VAL A 31 -4.84 8.40 1.78
N GLU A 32 -3.52 8.56 1.71
CA GLU A 32 -2.85 9.87 1.65
C GLU A 32 -1.60 9.78 0.77
N TYR A 33 -1.33 10.83 -0.01
CA TYR A 33 -0.05 11.00 -0.71
C TYR A 33 0.37 12.47 -0.74
N ARG A 34 1.60 12.76 -0.31
CA ARG A 34 2.21 14.09 -0.29
C ARG A 34 3.73 13.97 -0.30
N ASP A 35 4.39 14.76 -1.17
CA ASP A 35 5.86 14.90 -1.18
C ASP A 35 6.61 13.54 -1.17
N GLN A 36 6.19 12.61 -2.03
CA GLN A 36 6.74 11.23 -2.12
C GLN A 36 6.55 10.36 -0.87
N SER A 37 5.71 10.81 0.06
CA SER A 37 5.26 10.06 1.23
C SER A 37 3.78 9.72 1.07
N GLY A 38 3.31 8.71 1.80
CA GLY A 38 1.91 8.35 1.81
C GLY A 38 1.52 7.49 2.99
N VAL A 39 0.20 7.33 3.16
CA VAL A 39 -0.41 6.47 4.18
C VAL A 39 -1.16 5.36 3.48
N ILE A 40 -0.89 4.13 3.92
CA ILE A 40 -1.55 2.93 3.45
C ILE A 40 -2.44 2.39 4.57
N GLU A 41 -3.67 2.04 4.24
CA GLU A 41 -4.59 1.31 5.11
C GLU A 41 -4.73 -0.13 4.62
N THR A 42 -4.81 -1.08 5.56
CA THR A 42 -5.00 -2.50 5.28
C THR A 42 -5.87 -3.15 6.35
N SER A 43 -6.73 -4.08 5.94
CA SER A 43 -7.53 -4.93 6.82
C SER A 43 -6.99 -6.35 6.82
N VAL A 44 -6.51 -6.81 7.97
CA VAL A 44 -5.95 -8.15 8.12
C VAL A 44 -7.08 -9.16 8.29
N SER A 45 -7.36 -9.91 7.23
CA SER A 45 -8.34 -11.02 7.26
C SER A 45 -7.84 -12.20 8.10
N CYS A 46 -8.77 -12.96 8.68
CA CYS A 46 -8.50 -14.24 9.34
C CYS A 46 -7.83 -15.27 8.41
N ASP A 47 -7.98 -15.11 7.09
CA ASP A 47 -7.38 -15.96 6.07
C ASP A 47 -5.96 -15.49 5.66
N CYS A 48 -5.41 -14.48 6.33
CA CYS A 48 -4.07 -13.98 6.06
C CYS A 48 -3.03 -15.09 6.34
N PRO A 49 -2.14 -15.42 5.37
CA PRO A 49 -1.19 -16.53 5.51
C PRO A 49 -0.13 -16.31 6.60
N PHE A 50 -0.04 -15.08 7.13
CA PHE A 50 0.90 -14.70 8.19
C PHE A 50 0.26 -14.61 9.58
N LEU A 51 -0.99 -15.04 9.75
CA LEU A 51 -1.57 -15.22 11.08
C LEU A 51 -1.17 -16.57 11.64
N ASN A 52 -0.69 -16.59 12.87
CA ASN A 52 -0.48 -17.84 13.62
C ASN A 52 -1.78 -18.35 14.26
N GLU A 53 -1.71 -19.51 14.90
CA GLU A 53 -2.86 -20.17 15.55
C GLU A 53 -3.56 -19.32 16.62
N SER A 54 -2.87 -18.31 17.17
CA SER A 54 -3.43 -17.37 18.15
C SER A 54 -4.03 -16.12 17.51
N GLY A 55 -4.08 -16.03 16.18
CA GLY A 55 -4.57 -14.86 15.45
C GLY A 55 -3.62 -13.66 15.52
N THR A 56 -2.34 -13.89 15.81
CA THR A 56 -1.32 -12.84 15.83
C THR A 56 -0.55 -12.84 14.51
N LEU A 57 -0.29 -11.66 13.96
CA LEU A 57 0.57 -11.52 12.79
C LEU A 57 2.01 -11.85 13.12
N GLU A 58 2.61 -12.70 12.31
CA GLU A 58 4.04 -12.96 12.35
C GLU A 58 4.83 -11.67 12.06
N PRO A 59 5.94 -11.39 12.78
CA PRO A 59 6.71 -10.15 12.60
C PRO A 59 7.18 -9.89 11.15
N VAL A 60 7.38 -10.96 10.37
CA VAL A 60 7.74 -10.86 8.95
C VAL A 60 6.65 -10.16 8.11
N ALA A 61 5.38 -10.30 8.48
CA ALA A 61 4.28 -9.64 7.79
C ALA A 61 4.36 -8.12 7.91
N LEU A 62 4.88 -7.60 9.02
CA LEU A 62 5.09 -6.16 9.18
C LEU A 62 6.13 -5.64 8.20
N ALA A 63 7.26 -6.34 8.07
CA ALA A 63 8.30 -5.98 7.10
C ALA A 63 7.76 -6.02 5.67
N GLU A 64 6.98 -7.05 5.32
CA GLU A 64 6.34 -7.19 4.02
C GLU A 64 5.29 -6.11 3.76
N MET A 65 4.45 -5.78 4.74
CA MET A 65 3.49 -4.68 4.63
C MET A 65 4.20 -3.33 4.41
N MET A 66 5.31 -3.06 5.10
CA MET A 66 6.12 -1.86 4.88
C MET A 66 6.73 -1.84 3.48
N ALA A 67 7.24 -2.97 3.00
CA ALA A 67 7.79 -3.13 1.65
C ALA A 67 6.73 -2.85 0.57
N GLN A 68 5.56 -3.47 0.67
CA GLN A 68 4.48 -3.27 -0.28
C GLN A 68 3.88 -1.86 -0.19
N ALA A 69 3.78 -1.29 1.02
CA ALA A 69 3.34 0.10 1.19
C ALA A 69 4.27 1.07 0.46
N TYR A 70 5.58 0.89 0.59
CA TYR A 70 6.57 1.67 -0.16
C TYR A 70 6.38 1.49 -1.68
N ALA A 71 6.20 0.25 -2.14
CA ALA A 71 6.00 -0.04 -3.56
C ALA A 71 4.73 0.63 -4.12
N VAL A 72 3.63 0.67 -3.36
CA VAL A 72 2.39 1.38 -3.75
C VAL A 72 2.62 2.89 -3.84
N ILE A 73 3.22 3.50 -2.82
CA ILE A 73 3.50 4.94 -2.78
C ILE A 73 4.40 5.34 -3.96
N LYS A 74 5.44 4.54 -4.21
CA LYS A 74 6.34 4.74 -5.34
C LYS A 74 5.60 4.56 -6.68
N GLY A 75 4.82 3.49 -6.84
CA GLY A 75 4.07 3.20 -8.07
C GLY A 75 3.05 4.30 -8.39
N TYR A 76 2.36 4.83 -7.38
CA TYR A 76 1.51 6.00 -7.56
C TYR A 76 2.32 7.25 -7.96
N GLY A 77 3.44 7.52 -7.29
CA GLY A 77 4.33 8.63 -7.66
C GLY A 77 4.85 8.54 -9.11
N ASP A 78 5.29 7.37 -9.53
CA ASP A 78 5.73 7.08 -10.91
C ASP A 78 4.57 7.31 -11.91
N SER A 79 3.34 6.91 -11.55
CA SER A 79 2.16 7.10 -12.40
C SER A 79 1.82 8.59 -12.64
N LEU A 80 2.08 9.47 -11.67
CA LEU A 80 1.85 10.92 -11.79
C LEU A 80 2.80 11.57 -12.81
N ILE A 81 3.97 10.99 -13.05
CA ILE A 81 4.96 11.49 -14.02
C ILE A 81 4.96 10.69 -15.34
N GLY A 82 4.01 9.75 -15.51
CA GLY A 82 3.85 8.95 -16.72
C GLY A 82 4.87 7.83 -16.89
N GLU A 83 5.58 7.44 -15.83
CA GLU A 83 6.48 6.30 -15.84
C GLU A 83 5.69 4.99 -15.65
N PRO A 84 5.97 3.93 -16.41
CA PRO A 84 5.32 2.65 -16.22
C PRO A 84 5.72 2.02 -14.88
N ALA A 85 4.79 1.25 -14.28
CA ALA A 85 5.08 0.48 -13.09
C ALA A 85 6.31 -0.42 -13.32
N ARG A 86 7.34 -0.24 -12.50
CA ARG A 86 8.60 -0.99 -12.63
C ARG A 86 8.47 -2.38 -12.03
N GLU A 87 8.58 -3.40 -12.86
CA GLU A 87 8.76 -4.78 -12.42
C GLU A 87 10.12 -4.94 -11.71
N GLY A 88 10.15 -5.60 -10.56
CA GLY A 88 11.40 -5.94 -9.84
C GLY A 88 11.78 -5.02 -8.66
N PHE A 89 10.92 -4.09 -8.25
CA PHE A 89 11.03 -3.44 -6.94
C PHE A 89 10.08 -4.09 -5.95
N LEU A 90 10.56 -5.15 -5.27
CA LEU A 90 9.82 -5.98 -4.31
C LEU A 90 8.52 -6.55 -4.90
#